data_AF-A0AAD8YL56-F1
#
_entry.id   AF-A0AAD8YL56-F1
#
_cell.length_a   1.000
_cell.length_b   1.000
_cell.length_c   1.000
_cell.angle_alpha   90.00
_cell.angle_beta   90.00
_cell.angle_gamma   90.00
#
_symmetry.space_group_name_H-M   'P 1'
#
loop_
_entity.id
_entity.type
_entity.pdbx_description
1 polymer ?
#
loop_
_entity_poly.entity_id
_entity_poly.type
_entity_poly.pdbx_seq_one_letter_code
_entity_poly.pdbx_strand_id
1 'polypeptide(L)'
;MSDPTDGIMPPALPPVEGEPHHHVHQEPAPLPLPENPQPKRNKKVPLTPREAVEAFAQRGIYVDSKTGSLRCSCNHKPSHKWDLYGYTRHFTFKCHKKYEETMMNEEEVKRLVDAKETYFKMFPVVSESNILRKRKRAFMTGEKNLTTEEVRNQEKHWMTMWKDAKDELRKLRDELRLEADEDVRNELMRDIEGLKNKKDDWAKLLGLNE
;
A
#
# COMPACT_ATOMS: atom_id res chain seq x y z
N MET A 1 70.20 -17.05 -26.43
CA MET A 1 70.24 -18.49 -26.75
C MET A 1 69.39 -19.21 -25.73
N SER A 2 68.69 -20.23 -26.21
CA SER A 2 67.47 -20.87 -25.68
C SER A 2 67.62 -21.60 -24.34
N ASP A 3 66.47 -21.78 -23.68
CA ASP A 3 66.19 -22.68 -22.54
C ASP A 3 66.82 -24.08 -22.71
N PRO A 4 67.13 -24.77 -21.60
CA PRO A 4 66.38 -26.00 -21.36
C PRO A 4 66.11 -26.28 -19.87
N THR A 5 64.83 -26.42 -19.52
CA THR A 5 64.40 -27.10 -18.30
C THR A 5 63.82 -28.46 -18.68
N ASP A 6 64.67 -29.50 -18.67
CA ASP A 6 64.27 -30.90 -18.87
C ASP A 6 64.01 -31.57 -17.51
N GLY A 7 62.84 -32.20 -17.38
CA GLY A 7 62.39 -32.84 -16.15
C GLY A 7 62.97 -34.25 -15.94
N ILE A 8 62.89 -34.75 -14.71
CA ILE A 8 62.85 -36.18 -14.36
C ILE A 8 62.13 -36.35 -12.99
N MET A 9 61.38 -37.44 -12.93
CA MET A 9 60.33 -37.91 -12.01
C MET A 9 60.62 -38.05 -10.49
N PRO A 10 59.56 -38.25 -9.66
CA PRO A 10 59.60 -38.24 -8.20
C PRO A 10 59.88 -39.63 -7.57
N PRO A 11 60.26 -39.70 -6.28
CA PRO A 11 60.27 -40.95 -5.52
C PRO A 11 59.09 -41.11 -4.55
N ALA A 12 58.81 -42.38 -4.26
CA ALA A 12 57.60 -42.99 -3.70
C ALA A 12 57.26 -42.70 -2.22
N LEU A 13 55.98 -42.88 -1.91
CA LEU A 13 55.39 -42.96 -0.56
C LEU A 13 55.80 -44.27 0.16
N PRO A 14 55.98 -44.26 1.49
CA PRO A 14 55.86 -45.45 2.33
C PRO A 14 54.46 -45.60 3.01
N PRO A 15 54.10 -46.80 3.51
CA PRO A 15 52.72 -47.23 3.74
C PRO A 15 52.22 -47.17 5.21
N VAL A 16 50.89 -46.98 5.34
CA VAL A 16 49.87 -47.51 6.29
C VAL A 16 50.31 -47.95 7.70
N GLU A 17 49.65 -47.43 8.76
CA GLU A 17 48.91 -48.17 9.82
C GLU A 17 48.55 -47.28 11.04
N GLY A 18 47.30 -47.38 11.53
CA GLY A 18 46.94 -47.13 12.94
C GLY A 18 46.08 -45.90 13.28
N GLU A 19 44.75 -46.03 13.25
CA GLU A 19 43.84 -45.37 14.22
C GLU A 19 43.90 -46.09 15.58
N PRO A 20 43.28 -45.64 16.69
CA PRO A 20 42.68 -44.34 17.04
C PRO A 20 43.11 -43.83 18.45
N HIS A 21 43.10 -42.53 18.73
CA HIS A 21 42.91 -42.07 20.12
C HIS A 21 42.09 -40.77 20.17
N HIS A 22 40.93 -40.91 20.81
CA HIS A 22 39.97 -39.89 21.21
C HIS A 22 40.63 -38.63 21.81
N HIS A 23 40.30 -37.47 21.27
CA HIS A 23 40.25 -36.22 22.03
C HIS A 23 38.88 -35.55 21.87
N VAL A 24 38.34 -35.22 23.04
CA VAL A 24 36.99 -34.79 23.34
C VAL A 24 36.80 -33.31 22.95
N HIS A 25 35.63 -33.03 22.36
CA HIS A 25 34.89 -31.77 22.29
C HIS A 25 35.55 -30.49 22.85
N GLN A 26 35.64 -29.47 21.99
CA GLN A 26 35.06 -28.16 22.29
C GLN A 26 34.53 -27.53 20.99
N GLU A 27 33.20 -27.46 20.90
CA GLU A 27 32.45 -26.75 19.88
C GLU A 27 32.65 -25.24 20.08
N PRO A 28 33.11 -24.46 19.08
CA PRO A 28 33.19 -23.02 19.22
C PRO A 28 31.77 -22.45 19.31
N ALA A 29 31.51 -21.70 20.38
CA ALA A 29 30.23 -21.10 20.70
C ALA A 29 29.55 -20.46 19.47
N PRO A 30 28.23 -20.63 19.28
CA PRO A 30 27.52 -19.98 18.20
C PRO A 30 27.61 -18.47 18.37
N LEU A 31 28.14 -17.80 17.34
CA LEU A 31 28.17 -16.34 17.24
C LEU A 31 26.75 -15.78 17.47
N PRO A 32 26.58 -14.70 18.25
CA PRO A 32 25.28 -14.07 18.43
C PRO A 32 24.73 -13.64 17.07
N LEU A 33 23.47 -14.04 16.82
CA LEU A 33 22.70 -13.63 15.64
C LEU A 33 22.74 -12.11 15.51
N PRO A 34 22.96 -11.55 14.30
CA PRO A 34 22.91 -10.11 14.11
C PRO A 34 21.51 -9.59 14.44
N GLU A 35 21.41 -8.90 15.58
CA GLU A 35 20.30 -8.04 15.92
C GLU A 35 20.14 -6.94 14.88
N ASN A 36 18.88 -6.58 14.64
CA ASN A 36 18.35 -5.63 13.67
C ASN A 36 18.34 -6.10 12.21
N PRO A 37 17.14 -6.40 11.65
CA PRO A 37 16.96 -6.29 10.22
C PRO A 37 17.20 -4.83 9.84
N GLN A 38 18.39 -4.55 9.29
CA GLN A 38 18.68 -3.33 8.57
C GLN A 38 17.50 -3.06 7.64
N PRO A 39 16.85 -1.88 7.70
CA PRO A 39 15.72 -1.58 6.84
C PRO A 39 16.18 -1.75 5.39
N LYS A 40 15.67 -2.81 4.75
CA LYS A 40 15.99 -3.18 3.37
C LYS A 40 15.87 -1.92 2.52
N ARG A 41 16.97 -1.49 1.90
CA ARG A 41 17.08 -0.31 1.01
C ARG A 41 15.73 -0.06 0.32
N ASN A 42 15.04 1.00 0.75
CA ASN A 42 13.76 1.38 0.18
C ASN A 42 13.92 1.45 -1.33
N LYS A 43 13.17 0.61 -2.05
CA LYS A 43 12.97 0.79 -3.49
C LYS A 43 12.60 2.25 -3.70
N LYS A 44 13.11 2.85 -4.78
CA LYS A 44 12.78 4.22 -5.22
C LYS A 44 11.29 4.29 -5.57
N VAL A 45 10.44 4.26 -4.56
CA VAL A 45 8.98 4.26 -4.67
C VAL A 45 8.55 5.72 -4.60
N PRO A 46 7.90 6.23 -5.64
CA PRO A 46 7.32 7.57 -5.60
C PRO A 46 6.36 7.72 -4.42
N LEU A 47 6.38 8.86 -3.74
CA LEU A 47 5.42 9.14 -2.68
C LEU A 47 4.03 9.28 -3.28
N THR A 48 3.03 8.78 -2.55
CA THR A 48 1.63 9.06 -2.87
C THR A 48 1.34 10.56 -2.68
N PRO A 49 0.30 11.10 -3.35
CA PRO A 49 -0.11 12.50 -3.15
C PRO A 49 -0.41 12.86 -1.69
N ARG A 50 -0.98 11.93 -0.92
CA ARG A 50 -1.22 12.11 0.52
C ARG A 50 0.10 12.24 1.29
N GLU A 51 1.02 11.30 1.15
CA GLU A 51 2.31 11.33 1.85
C GLU A 51 3.12 12.58 1.49
N ALA A 52 3.15 12.94 0.20
CA ALA A 52 3.90 14.10 -0.27
C ALA A 52 3.36 15.42 0.29
N VAL A 53 2.03 15.62 0.27
CA VAL A 53 1.39 16.81 0.83
C VAL A 53 1.49 16.81 2.36
N GLU A 54 1.35 15.65 3.00
CA GLU A 54 1.48 15.53 4.45
C GLU A 54 2.85 15.97 4.95
N ALA A 55 3.92 15.51 4.29
CA ALA A 55 5.30 15.78 4.67
C ALA A 55 5.84 17.14 4.16
N PHE A 56 5.39 17.61 3.00
CA PHE A 56 6.05 18.73 2.29
C PHE A 56 5.13 19.90 1.93
N ALA A 57 3.87 19.94 2.39
CA ALA A 57 2.99 21.09 2.12
C ALA A 57 3.60 22.42 2.59
N GLN A 58 4.17 22.43 3.79
CA GLN A 58 4.84 23.60 4.37
C GLN A 58 6.12 24.01 3.63
N ARG A 59 6.54 23.27 2.60
CA ARG A 59 7.68 23.58 1.73
C ARG A 59 7.26 23.81 0.29
N GLY A 60 5.97 24.05 0.04
CA GLY A 60 5.48 24.44 -1.28
C GLY A 60 4.94 23.29 -2.13
N ILE A 61 4.83 22.06 -1.61
CA ILE A 61 4.18 20.96 -2.33
C ILE A 61 2.67 21.03 -2.15
N TYR A 62 1.93 20.92 -3.25
CA TYR A 62 0.47 20.92 -3.21
C TYR A 62 -0.11 20.04 -4.30
N VAL A 63 -1.38 19.66 -4.16
CA VAL A 63 -2.15 19.04 -5.23
C VAL A 63 -2.97 20.11 -5.91
N ASP A 64 -2.78 20.25 -7.22
CA ASP A 64 -3.55 21.17 -8.04
C ASP A 64 -5.03 20.75 -8.08
N SER A 65 -5.94 21.64 -7.69
CA SER A 65 -7.38 21.34 -7.64
C SER A 65 -7.98 21.11 -9.03
N LYS A 66 -7.37 21.66 -10.10
CA LYS A 66 -7.88 21.50 -11.46
C LYS A 66 -7.44 20.18 -12.09
N THR A 67 -6.18 19.81 -11.91
CA THR A 67 -5.60 18.63 -12.56
C THR A 67 -5.45 17.42 -11.63
N GLY A 68 -5.64 17.59 -10.32
CA GLY A 68 -5.40 16.56 -9.32
C GLY A 68 -3.93 16.14 -9.20
N SER A 69 -3.00 16.84 -9.84
CA SER A 69 -1.59 16.44 -9.90
C SER A 69 -0.77 17.11 -8.80
N LEU A 70 0.14 16.34 -8.20
CA LEU A 70 1.19 16.87 -7.32
C LEU A 70 2.10 17.86 -8.06
N ARG A 71 2.26 19.05 -7.50
CA ARG A 71 3.12 20.11 -8.02
C ARG A 71 3.91 20.79 -6.90
N CYS A 72 5.02 21.43 -7.27
CA CYS A 72 5.77 22.32 -6.38
C CYS A 72 5.54 23.78 -6.75
N SER A 73 5.31 24.64 -5.77
CA SER A 73 5.01 26.06 -5.96
C SER A 73 6.17 26.88 -6.53
N CYS A 74 7.42 26.40 -6.40
CA CYS A 74 8.57 27.13 -6.94
C CYS A 74 8.60 27.19 -8.49
N ASN A 75 7.96 26.24 -9.17
CA ASN A 75 7.99 26.15 -10.65
C ASN A 75 6.71 25.53 -11.26
N HIS A 76 5.74 25.17 -10.43
CA HIS A 76 4.49 24.47 -10.75
C HIS A 76 4.68 23.19 -11.58
N LYS A 77 5.87 22.59 -11.55
CA LYS A 77 6.17 21.36 -12.29
C LYS A 77 5.57 20.15 -11.56
N PRO A 78 5.11 19.13 -12.32
CA PRO A 78 4.63 17.89 -11.72
C PRO A 78 5.72 17.16 -10.93
N SER A 79 5.39 16.71 -9.72
CA SER A 79 6.31 15.99 -8.82
C SER A 79 5.85 14.55 -8.48
N HIS A 80 4.82 14.03 -9.15
CA HIS A 80 4.23 12.71 -8.88
C HIS A 80 5.19 11.50 -9.00
N LYS A 81 6.37 11.67 -9.63
CA LYS A 81 7.37 10.59 -9.79
C LYS A 81 8.46 10.63 -8.72
N TRP A 82 8.43 11.61 -7.82
CA TRP A 82 9.50 11.79 -6.85
C TRP A 82 9.30 10.88 -5.65
N ASP A 83 10.37 10.21 -5.23
CA ASP A 83 10.48 9.53 -3.95
C ASP A 83 10.93 10.52 -2.86
N LEU A 84 11.04 10.04 -1.62
CA LEU A 84 11.37 10.87 -0.46
C LEU A 84 12.68 11.64 -0.67
N TYR A 85 13.67 10.95 -1.24
CA TYR A 85 14.95 11.52 -1.58
C TYR A 85 14.83 12.60 -2.67
N GLY A 86 14.03 12.36 -3.72
CA GLY A 86 13.75 13.32 -4.77
C GLY A 86 13.14 14.62 -4.25
N TYR A 87 12.15 14.51 -3.36
CA TYR A 87 11.57 15.69 -2.67
C TYR A 87 12.62 16.41 -1.83
N THR A 88 13.33 15.69 -0.97
CA THR A 88 14.37 16.27 -0.10
C THR A 88 15.43 17.02 -0.92
N ARG A 89 15.92 16.41 -2.00
CA ARG A 89 16.91 17.00 -2.90
C ARG A 89 16.36 18.21 -3.64
N HIS A 90 15.09 18.20 -4.05
CA HIS A 90 14.47 19.33 -4.75
C HIS A 90 14.58 20.62 -3.95
N PHE A 91 14.33 20.58 -2.64
CA PHE A 91 14.36 21.76 -1.78
C PHE A 91 15.77 22.33 -1.55
N THR A 92 16.82 21.57 -1.88
CA THR A 92 18.21 22.06 -1.83
C THR A 92 18.60 22.87 -3.08
N PHE A 93 17.79 22.82 -4.15
CA PHE A 93 18.11 23.53 -5.38
C PHE A 93 17.92 25.05 -5.24
N LYS A 94 18.79 25.80 -5.92
CA LYS A 94 18.76 27.28 -5.92
C LYS A 94 17.40 27.87 -6.27
N CYS A 95 16.67 27.25 -7.19
CA CYS A 95 15.34 27.72 -7.60
C CYS A 95 14.31 27.63 -6.46
N HIS A 96 14.35 26.55 -5.68
CA HIS A 96 13.43 26.37 -4.56
C HIS A 96 13.85 27.23 -3.37
N LYS A 97 15.15 27.30 -3.07
CA LYS A 97 15.66 28.16 -2.00
C LYS A 97 15.29 29.62 -2.21
N LYS A 98 15.41 30.13 -3.44
CA LYS A 98 14.97 31.48 -3.80
C LYS A 98 13.47 31.67 -3.56
N TYR A 99 12.66 30.67 -3.89
CA TYR A 99 11.22 30.70 -3.63
C TYR A 99 10.92 30.72 -2.11
N GLU A 100 11.58 29.88 -1.32
CA GLU A 100 11.45 29.87 0.15
C GLU A 100 11.80 31.24 0.75
N GLU A 101 12.84 31.91 0.25
CA GLU A 101 13.28 33.22 0.76
C GLU A 101 12.38 34.39 0.35
N THR A 102 11.73 34.32 -0.83
CA THR A 102 11.05 35.49 -1.43
C THR A 102 9.53 35.41 -1.44
N MET A 103 8.98 34.20 -1.48
CA MET A 103 7.54 33.96 -1.70
C MET A 103 6.88 33.18 -0.57
N MET A 104 7.66 32.61 0.35
CA MET A 104 7.15 31.81 1.47
C MET A 104 6.75 32.68 2.67
N ASN A 105 5.85 33.63 2.42
CA ASN A 105 5.26 34.46 3.47
C ASN A 105 4.12 33.70 4.18
N GLU A 106 3.56 34.31 5.24
CA GLU A 106 2.46 33.71 6.01
C GLU A 106 1.23 33.39 5.15
N GLU A 107 0.94 34.23 4.15
CA GLU A 107 -0.16 34.03 3.20
C GLU A 107 0.03 32.79 2.33
N GLU A 108 1.26 32.57 1.83
CA GLU A 108 1.59 31.41 1.01
C GLU A 108 1.57 30.11 1.82
N VAL A 109 2.08 30.14 3.05
CA VAL A 109 1.99 29.00 3.97
C VAL A 109 0.53 28.67 4.24
N LYS A 110 -0.31 29.68 4.48
CA LYS A 110 -1.76 29.49 4.66
C LYS A 110 -2.39 28.86 3.42
N ARG A 111 -2.10 29.38 2.22
CA ARG A 111 -2.58 28.80 0.96
C ARG A 111 -2.20 27.32 0.81
N LEU A 112 -0.98 26.95 1.19
CA LEU A 112 -0.48 25.57 1.13
C LEU A 112 -1.17 24.66 2.16
N VAL A 113 -1.44 25.16 3.37
CA VAL A 113 -2.22 24.45 4.39
C VAL A 113 -3.66 24.28 3.94
N ASP A 114 -4.32 25.33 3.44
CA ASP A 114 -5.68 25.26 2.91
C ASP A 114 -5.78 24.26 1.73
N ALA A 115 -4.76 24.23 0.86
CA ALA A 115 -4.67 23.24 -0.22
C ALA A 115 -4.51 21.80 0.31
N LYS A 116 -3.71 21.61 1.36
CA LYS A 116 -3.57 20.31 2.06
C LYS A 116 -4.88 19.87 2.68
N GLU A 117 -5.58 20.76 3.38
CA GLU A 117 -6.87 20.47 4.01
C GLU A 117 -7.94 20.17 2.97
N THR A 118 -7.99 20.95 1.88
CA THR A 118 -8.91 20.71 0.76
C THR A 118 -8.67 19.33 0.15
N TYR A 119 -7.39 18.96 -0.04
CA TYR A 119 -7.04 17.61 -0.47
C TYR A 119 -7.51 16.55 0.53
N PHE A 120 -7.27 16.70 1.83
CA PHE A 120 -7.75 15.71 2.81
C PHE A 120 -9.28 15.63 2.94
N LYS A 121 -9.99 16.74 2.72
CA LYS A 121 -11.45 16.76 2.69
C LYS A 121 -12.01 16.04 1.47
N MET A 122 -11.37 16.20 0.30
CA MET A 122 -11.75 15.47 -0.92
C MET A 122 -11.30 13.99 -0.89
N PHE A 123 -10.22 13.69 -0.18
CA PHE A 123 -9.59 12.38 -0.08
C PHE A 123 -9.46 11.95 1.40
N PRO A 124 -10.58 11.71 2.10
CA PRO A 124 -10.57 11.29 3.50
C PRO A 124 -9.86 9.93 3.65
N VAL A 125 -9.12 9.74 4.75
CA VAL A 125 -8.53 8.43 5.07
C VAL A 125 -9.67 7.48 5.39
N VAL A 126 -9.93 6.51 4.51
CA VAL A 126 -10.70 5.33 4.89
C VAL A 126 -9.84 4.61 5.94
N SER A 127 -10.32 4.56 7.18
CA SER A 127 -9.58 4.09 8.36
C SER A 127 -8.75 2.83 8.09
N GLU A 128 -7.50 2.81 8.57
CA GLU A 128 -6.60 1.65 8.45
C GLU A 128 -7.23 0.33 8.93
N SER A 129 -8.20 0.37 9.84
CA SER A 129 -8.99 -0.79 10.29
C SER A 129 -9.64 -1.56 9.13
N ASN A 130 -10.13 -0.87 8.10
CA ASN A 130 -10.71 -1.48 6.91
C ASN A 130 -9.64 -2.00 5.94
N ILE A 131 -8.51 -1.30 5.85
CA ILE A 131 -7.39 -1.65 4.97
C ILE A 131 -6.62 -2.86 5.53
N LEU A 132 -6.35 -2.92 6.84
CA LEU A 132 -5.65 -4.02 7.50
C LEU A 132 -6.46 -5.33 7.43
N ARG A 133 -7.78 -5.24 7.67
CA ARG A 133 -8.69 -6.39 7.53
C ARG A 133 -8.76 -6.87 6.07
N LYS A 134 -8.83 -5.97 5.08
CA LYS A 134 -8.79 -6.32 3.64
C LYS A 134 -7.42 -6.86 3.19
N ARG A 135 -6.30 -6.33 3.70
CA ARG A 135 -4.94 -6.83 3.41
C ARG A 135 -4.74 -8.24 3.98
N LYS A 136 -5.30 -8.52 5.16
CA LYS A 136 -5.34 -9.86 5.75
C LYS A 136 -6.19 -10.83 4.91
N ARG A 137 -7.29 -10.35 4.29
CA ARG A 137 -8.11 -11.12 3.36
C ARG A 137 -7.39 -11.40 2.03
N ALA A 138 -6.79 -10.37 1.42
CA ALA A 138 -6.01 -10.46 0.18
C ALA A 138 -4.76 -11.35 0.33
N PHE A 139 -4.12 -11.32 1.51
CA PHE A 139 -3.02 -12.23 1.85
C PHE A 139 -3.46 -13.70 1.93
N MET A 140 -4.70 -13.97 2.34
CA MET A 140 -5.27 -15.33 2.41
C MET A 140 -5.78 -15.83 1.05
N THR A 141 -6.22 -14.95 0.15
CA THR A 141 -6.76 -15.30 -1.18
C THR A 141 -5.77 -15.13 -2.34
N GLY A 142 -4.57 -14.58 -2.10
CA GLY A 142 -3.55 -14.37 -3.14
C GLY A 142 -3.85 -13.24 -4.11
N GLU A 143 -4.84 -12.39 -3.81
CA GLU A 143 -5.20 -11.25 -4.66
C GLU A 143 -4.21 -10.10 -4.51
N LYS A 144 -3.89 -9.45 -5.65
CA LYS A 144 -2.97 -8.31 -5.74
C LYS A 144 -3.39 -7.21 -4.76
N ASN A 145 -2.42 -6.51 -4.16
CA ASN A 145 -2.69 -5.31 -3.39
C ASN A 145 -3.39 -4.28 -4.30
N LEU A 146 -4.70 -4.10 -4.10
CA LEU A 146 -5.46 -3.07 -4.80
C LEU A 146 -4.90 -1.70 -4.46
N THR A 147 -4.81 -0.86 -5.48
CA THR A 147 -4.50 0.56 -5.34
C THR A 147 -5.64 1.27 -4.61
N THR A 148 -5.33 2.41 -4.00
CA THR A 148 -6.31 3.24 -3.26
C THR A 148 -7.50 3.65 -4.13
N GLU A 149 -7.30 3.82 -5.44
CA GLU A 149 -8.37 4.14 -6.38
C GLU A 149 -9.30 2.96 -6.63
N GLU A 150 -8.73 1.75 -6.78
CA GLU A 150 -9.51 0.52 -6.96
C GLU A 150 -10.33 0.19 -5.70
N VAL A 151 -9.80 0.47 -4.51
CA VAL A 151 -10.54 0.31 -3.25
C VAL A 151 -11.75 1.23 -3.21
N ARG A 152 -11.60 2.50 -3.62
CA ARG A 152 -12.71 3.46 -3.68
C ARG A 152 -13.74 3.07 -4.73
N ASN A 153 -13.30 2.56 -5.87
CA ASN A 153 -14.22 2.06 -6.90
C ASN A 153 -15.00 0.83 -6.41
N GLN A 154 -14.35 -0.08 -5.67
CA GLN A 154 -15.03 -1.21 -5.04
C GLN A 154 -16.02 -0.78 -3.97
N GLU A 155 -15.65 0.15 -3.10
CA GLU A 155 -16.54 0.67 -2.07
C GLU A 155 -17.74 1.40 -2.67
N LYS A 156 -17.53 2.20 -3.71
CA LYS A 156 -18.61 2.82 -4.48
C LYS A 156 -19.54 1.76 -5.09
N HIS A 157 -18.96 0.72 -5.70
CA HIS A 157 -19.73 -0.37 -6.27
C HIS A 157 -20.56 -1.11 -5.21
N TRP A 158 -19.95 -1.51 -4.08
CA TRP A 158 -20.68 -2.17 -2.99
C TRP A 158 -21.77 -1.29 -2.39
N MET A 159 -21.53 0.03 -2.28
CA MET A 159 -22.53 0.98 -1.82
C MET A 159 -23.72 1.07 -2.79
N THR A 160 -23.48 1.05 -4.10
CA THR A 160 -24.54 0.95 -5.10
C THR A 160 -25.31 -0.35 -4.95
N MET A 161 -24.63 -1.50 -4.93
CA MET A 161 -25.28 -2.81 -4.79
C MET A 161 -26.10 -2.93 -3.49
N TRP A 162 -25.63 -2.34 -2.39
CA TRP A 162 -26.36 -2.31 -1.13
C TRP A 162 -27.63 -1.44 -1.21
N LYS A 163 -27.56 -0.28 -1.88
CA LYS A 163 -28.72 0.58 -2.09
C LYS A 163 -29.75 -0.10 -2.99
N ASP A 164 -29.32 -0.67 -4.11
CA ASP A 164 -30.19 -1.37 -5.04
C ASP A 164 -30.88 -2.55 -4.34
N ALA A 165 -30.14 -3.35 -3.57
CA ALA A 165 -30.72 -4.45 -2.79
C ALA A 165 -31.70 -3.96 -1.70
N LYS A 166 -31.45 -2.80 -1.09
CA LYS A 166 -32.36 -2.18 -0.10
C LYS A 166 -33.66 -1.72 -0.75
N ASP A 167 -33.57 -1.06 -1.91
CA ASP A 167 -34.72 -0.56 -2.64
C ASP A 167 -35.54 -1.71 -3.22
N GLU A 168 -34.88 -2.75 -3.72
CA GLU A 168 -35.53 -3.94 -4.24
C GLU A 168 -36.21 -4.76 -3.14
N LEU A 169 -35.59 -4.88 -1.95
CA LEU A 169 -36.27 -5.46 -0.78
C LEU A 169 -37.53 -4.68 -0.38
N ARG A 170 -37.55 -3.36 -0.60
CA ARG A 170 -38.75 -2.57 -0.35
C ARG A 170 -39.85 -2.92 -1.34
N LYS A 171 -39.52 -3.00 -2.63
CA LYS A 171 -40.48 -3.40 -3.69
C LYS A 171 -41.05 -4.80 -3.45
N LEU A 172 -40.19 -5.80 -3.24
CA LEU A 172 -40.63 -7.19 -3.01
C LEU A 172 -41.52 -7.32 -1.77
N ARG A 173 -41.27 -6.53 -0.71
CA ARG A 173 -42.15 -6.49 0.47
C ARG A 173 -43.49 -5.85 0.18
N ASP A 174 -43.53 -4.84 -0.70
CA ASP A 174 -44.76 -4.19 -1.11
C ASP A 174 -45.57 -5.11 -2.03
N GLU A 175 -44.92 -5.82 -2.96
CA GLU A 175 -45.51 -6.87 -3.81
C GLU A 175 -46.08 -8.03 -2.98
N LEU A 176 -45.31 -8.54 -2.01
CA LEU A 176 -45.76 -9.62 -1.13
C LEU A 176 -47.03 -9.25 -0.32
N ARG A 177 -47.27 -7.96 -0.04
CA ARG A 177 -48.49 -7.50 0.64
C ARG A 177 -49.72 -7.49 -0.27
N LEU A 178 -49.51 -7.31 -1.58
CA LEU A 178 -50.57 -7.22 -2.57
C LEU A 178 -50.87 -8.58 -3.22
N GLU A 179 -49.93 -9.50 -3.17
CA GLU A 179 -50.08 -10.83 -3.77
C GLU A 179 -51.03 -11.72 -2.95
N ALA A 180 -51.95 -12.37 -3.65
CA ALA A 180 -52.97 -13.26 -3.08
C ALA A 180 -52.67 -14.74 -3.36
N ASP A 181 -51.86 -15.02 -4.39
CA ASP A 181 -51.45 -16.37 -4.74
C ASP A 181 -50.39 -16.90 -3.76
N GLU A 182 -50.70 -18.01 -3.08
CA GLU A 182 -49.81 -18.62 -2.07
C GLU A 182 -48.49 -19.13 -2.65
N ASP A 183 -48.49 -19.67 -3.87
CA ASP A 183 -47.27 -20.17 -4.50
C ASP A 183 -46.33 -19.01 -4.85
N VAL A 184 -46.89 -17.92 -5.37
CA VAL A 184 -46.15 -16.68 -5.66
C VAL A 184 -45.66 -16.01 -4.38
N ARG A 185 -46.47 -15.97 -3.32
CA ARG A 185 -46.04 -15.44 -2.00
C ARG A 185 -44.87 -16.23 -1.44
N ASN A 186 -44.89 -17.56 -1.56
CA ASN A 186 -43.79 -18.42 -1.10
C ASN A 186 -42.50 -18.16 -1.88
N GLU A 187 -42.58 -17.96 -3.19
CA GLU A 187 -41.44 -17.56 -4.01
C GLU A 187 -40.88 -16.20 -3.60
N LEU A 188 -41.74 -15.17 -3.48
CA LEU A 188 -41.36 -13.83 -3.04
C LEU A 188 -40.70 -13.83 -1.65
N MET A 189 -41.17 -14.68 -0.72
CA MET A 189 -40.53 -14.82 0.60
C MET A 189 -39.09 -15.36 0.48
N ARG A 190 -38.84 -16.36 -0.38
CA ARG A 190 -37.48 -16.87 -0.61
C ARG A 190 -36.58 -15.80 -1.24
N ASP A 191 -37.10 -15.03 -2.17
CA ASP A 191 -36.34 -13.97 -2.84
C ASP A 191 -35.99 -12.84 -1.86
N ILE A 192 -36.93 -12.47 -0.97
CA ILE A 192 -36.67 -11.52 0.12
C ILE A 192 -35.58 -12.06 1.07
N GLU A 193 -35.61 -13.34 1.43
CA GLU A 193 -34.59 -13.98 2.27
C GLU A 193 -33.21 -13.95 1.59
N GLY A 194 -33.15 -14.36 0.32
CA GLY A 194 -31.93 -14.36 -0.47
C GLY A 194 -31.34 -12.96 -0.66
N LEU A 195 -32.20 -11.97 -0.89
CA LEU A 195 -31.79 -10.58 -1.08
C LEU A 195 -31.39 -9.91 0.22
N LYS A 196 -32.00 -10.27 1.37
CA LYS A 196 -31.54 -9.86 2.71
C LYS A 196 -30.10 -10.32 2.95
N ASN A 197 -29.81 -11.59 2.70
CA ASN A 197 -28.46 -12.15 2.88
C ASN A 197 -27.43 -11.41 2.02
N LYS A 198 -27.72 -11.21 0.73
CA LYS A 198 -26.85 -10.45 -0.19
C LYS A 198 -26.64 -9.01 0.27
N LYS A 199 -27.70 -8.33 0.69
CA LYS A 199 -27.62 -6.97 1.23
C LYS A 199 -26.74 -6.92 2.48
N ASP A 200 -26.87 -7.88 3.37
CA ASP A 200 -26.09 -7.93 4.60
C ASP A 200 -24.62 -8.25 4.33
N ASP A 201 -24.32 -9.06 3.31
CA ASP A 201 -22.95 -9.28 2.86
C ASP A 201 -22.32 -7.99 2.30
N TRP A 202 -23.07 -7.18 1.55
CA TRP A 202 -22.62 -5.85 1.12
C TRP A 202 -22.46 -4.89 2.30
N ALA A 203 -23.36 -4.94 3.29
CA ALA A 203 -23.23 -4.16 4.51
C ALA A 203 -21.96 -4.52 5.31
N LYS A 204 -21.62 -5.82 5.40
CA LYS A 204 -20.37 -6.29 6.01
C LYS A 204 -19.14 -5.81 5.24
N LEU A 205 -19.16 -5.83 3.90
CA LEU A 205 -18.06 -5.33 3.07
C LEU A 205 -17.83 -3.82 3.24
N LEU A 206 -18.91 -3.07 3.54
CA LEU A 206 -18.88 -1.63 3.81
C LEU A 206 -18.63 -1.27 5.28
N GLY A 207 -18.66 -2.24 6.20
CA GLY A 207 -18.54 -1.99 7.63
C GLY A 207 -19.77 -1.30 8.27
N LEU A 208 -20.95 -1.44 7.67
CA LEU A 208 -22.20 -0.81 8.16
C LEU A 208 -22.94 -1.62 9.24
N ASN A 209 -22.54 -2.87 9.47
CA ASN A 209 -23.18 -3.81 10.41
C ASN A 209 -22.23 -4.20 11.58
N GLU A 210 -21.41 -3.26 12.10
CA GLU A 210 -20.66 -3.49 13.36
C GLU A 210 -21.55 -3.34 14.59
#